data_AF-A0A2A4LV52-F1
#
_entry.id   AF-A0A2A4LV52-F1
#
_cell.length_a   1.000
_cell.length_b   1.000
_cell.length_c   1.000
_cell.angle_alpha   90.00
_cell.angle_beta   90.00
_cell.angle_gamma   90.00
#
_symmetry.space_group_name_H-M   'P 1'
#
loop_
_entity.id
_entity.type
_entity.pdbx_description
1 polymer ?
#
loop_
_entity_poly.entity_id
_entity_poly.type
_entity_poly.pdbx_seq_one_letter_code
_entity_poly.pdbx_strand_id
1 'polypeptide(L)'
;NRSASIRIPFVANPKARRIEVRYPDPTANPYLAFTAMLMAGLDGIQNKIHPGDAADKDLYDLPPEEAAAIPTVASSFEQALEALDNDRAFLTAGGVMDDDVIDAYIALKSEEIERLNMTTHPVEFDMYYSV
;
A
#
# COMPACT_ATOMS: atom_id res chain seq x y z
N ASN A 1 9.95 -5.56 15.58
CA ASN A 1 10.26 -5.64 14.15
C ASN A 1 10.07 -4.26 13.49
N ARG A 2 11.09 -3.70 12.80
CA ARG A 2 11.00 -2.41 12.08
C ARG A 2 10.93 -2.60 10.55
N SER A 3 11.20 -3.79 10.04
CA SER A 3 11.05 -4.15 8.63
C SER A 3 9.62 -4.50 8.26
N ALA A 4 8.76 -4.81 9.24
CA ALA A 4 7.33 -5.01 9.04
C ALA A 4 6.57 -3.70 8.70
N SER A 5 5.66 -3.80 7.73
CA SER A 5 4.77 -2.73 7.26
C SER A 5 3.76 -2.24 8.30
N ILE A 6 3.34 -3.12 9.22
CA ILE A 6 2.50 -2.77 10.37
C ILE A 6 3.27 -3.09 11.64
N ARG A 7 3.46 -2.08 12.48
CA ARG A 7 4.12 -2.21 13.79
C ARG A 7 3.11 -2.08 14.91
N ILE A 8 3.26 -2.89 15.95
CA ILE A 8 2.56 -2.72 17.23
C ILE A 8 3.54 -2.07 18.22
N PRO A 9 3.40 -0.78 18.56
CA PRO A 9 4.27 -0.13 19.54
C PRO A 9 4.11 -0.76 20.92
N PHE A 10 5.23 -1.08 21.57
CA PHE A 10 5.22 -1.55 22.95
C PHE A 10 4.78 -0.42 23.89
N VAL A 11 3.69 -0.64 24.63
CA VAL A 11 3.13 0.32 25.59
C VAL A 11 2.57 -0.41 26.82
N ALA A 12 2.80 0.13 28.01
CA ALA A 12 2.25 -0.42 29.26
C ALA A 12 0.79 0.02 29.50
N ASN A 13 0.43 1.25 29.10
CA ASN A 13 -0.91 1.78 29.29
C ASN A 13 -1.88 1.22 28.23
N PRO A 14 -2.97 0.54 28.62
CA PRO A 14 -3.97 0.03 27.67
C PRO A 14 -4.57 1.11 26.77
N LYS A 15 -4.74 2.35 27.26
CA LYS A 15 -5.28 3.47 26.47
C LYS A 15 -4.34 3.95 25.35
N ALA A 16 -3.06 3.58 25.40
CA ALA A 16 -2.08 3.94 24.39
C ALA A 16 -1.88 2.84 23.32
N ARG A 17 -2.58 1.69 23.46
CA ARG A 17 -2.48 0.55 22.54
C ARG A 17 -3.05 0.93 21.18
N ARG A 18 -2.26 0.68 20.14
CA ARG A 18 -2.58 1.03 18.75
C ARG A 18 -1.74 0.21 17.78
N ILE A 19 -2.06 0.30 16.50
CA ILE A 19 -1.20 -0.12 15.40
C ILE A 19 -0.54 1.11 14.75
N GLU A 20 0.56 0.89 14.06
CA GLU A 20 1.23 1.89 13.23
C GLU A 20 1.45 1.30 11.84
N VAL A 21 0.77 1.86 10.85
CA VAL A 21 0.91 1.53 9.44
C VAL A 21 2.03 2.38 8.85
N ARG A 22 3.05 1.75 8.25
CA ARG A 22 4.36 2.39 7.96
C ARG A 22 4.67 2.58 6.47
N TYR A 23 3.87 2.01 5.57
CA TYR A 23 4.02 2.18 4.13
C TYR A 23 3.49 3.51 3.56
N PRO A 24 2.57 4.26 4.18
CA PRO A 24 2.18 5.57 3.67
C PRO A 24 3.33 6.58 3.72
N ASP A 25 3.41 7.43 2.70
CA ASP A 25 4.39 8.52 2.60
C ASP A 25 3.70 9.91 2.52
N PRO A 26 4.45 11.03 2.67
CA PRO A 26 3.88 12.37 2.71
C PRO A 26 3.29 12.89 1.38
N THR A 27 3.45 12.18 0.27
CA THR A 27 2.83 12.54 -1.02
C THR A 27 1.37 12.13 -1.09
N ALA A 28 0.92 11.24 -0.19
CA ALA A 28 -0.46 10.82 -0.12
C ALA A 28 -1.39 11.98 0.27
N ASN A 29 -2.59 12.00 -0.31
CA ASN A 29 -3.65 12.88 0.18
C ASN A 29 -4.12 12.38 1.56
N PRO A 30 -3.97 13.15 2.65
CA PRO A 30 -4.23 12.66 4.00
C PRO A 30 -5.70 12.26 4.21
N TYR A 31 -6.64 12.93 3.53
CA TYR A 31 -8.06 12.60 3.63
C TYR A 31 -8.34 11.23 3.02
N LEU A 32 -7.87 10.99 1.80
CA LEU A 32 -8.08 9.72 1.09
C LEU A 32 -7.33 8.59 1.77
N ALA A 33 -6.07 8.82 2.18
CA ALA A 33 -5.24 7.81 2.83
C ALA A 33 -5.83 7.33 4.16
N PHE A 34 -6.23 8.26 5.06
CA PHE A 34 -6.86 7.88 6.32
C PHE A 34 -8.23 7.23 6.12
N THR A 35 -9.00 7.67 5.13
CA THR A 35 -10.28 7.03 4.78
C THR A 35 -10.06 5.61 4.32
N ALA A 36 -9.15 5.36 3.36
CA ALA A 36 -8.85 4.03 2.86
C ALA A 36 -8.35 3.09 3.97
N MET A 37 -7.45 3.56 4.84
CA MET A 37 -6.96 2.77 5.98
C MET A 37 -8.08 2.42 6.97
N LEU A 38 -8.98 3.36 7.25
CA LEU A 38 -10.13 3.11 8.13
C LEU A 38 -11.08 2.09 7.51
N MET A 39 -11.44 2.28 6.24
CA MET A 39 -12.38 1.40 5.54
C MET A 39 -11.84 -0.03 5.42
N ALA A 40 -10.56 -0.20 5.07
CA ALA A 40 -9.92 -1.52 5.04
C ALA A 40 -9.92 -2.20 6.43
N GLY A 41 -9.66 -1.43 7.49
CA GLY A 41 -9.72 -1.95 8.86
C GLY A 41 -11.14 -2.36 9.28
N LEU A 42 -12.15 -1.59 8.89
CA LEU A 42 -13.55 -1.92 9.17
C LEU A 42 -14.01 -3.16 8.42
N ASP A 43 -13.65 -3.30 7.14
CA ASP A 43 -13.95 -4.50 6.35
C ASP A 43 -13.33 -5.74 6.99
N GLY A 44 -12.05 -5.67 7.38
CA GLY A 44 -11.38 -6.76 8.09
C GLY A 44 -12.06 -7.16 9.40
N ILE A 45 -12.62 -6.20 10.15
CA ILE A 45 -13.41 -6.47 11.36
C ILE A 45 -14.73 -7.17 11.02
N GLN A 46 -15.47 -6.67 10.02
CA GLN A 46 -16.77 -7.21 9.62
C GLN A 46 -16.65 -8.64 9.10
N ASN A 47 -15.65 -8.89 8.26
CA ASN A 47 -15.39 -10.17 7.62
C ASN A 47 -14.50 -11.11 8.46
N LYS A 48 -14.06 -10.67 9.65
CA LYS A 48 -13.20 -11.43 10.58
C LYS A 48 -11.92 -11.94 9.91
N ILE A 49 -11.29 -11.09 9.10
CA ILE A 49 -10.07 -11.44 8.36
C ILE A 49 -8.93 -11.63 9.36
N HIS A 50 -8.37 -12.83 9.40
CA HIS A 50 -7.21 -13.13 10.24
C HIS A 50 -5.94 -12.58 9.55
N PRO A 51 -5.13 -11.73 10.20
CA PRO A 51 -3.95 -11.11 9.57
C PRO A 51 -2.79 -12.08 9.34
N GLY A 52 -2.90 -13.31 9.83
CA GLY A 52 -1.83 -14.30 9.86
C GLY A 52 -1.01 -14.21 11.16
N ASP A 53 0.02 -15.03 11.24
CA ASP A 53 0.91 -15.07 12.40
C ASP A 53 1.90 -13.90 12.38
N ALA A 54 2.30 -13.44 13.56
CA ALA A 54 3.24 -12.34 13.69
C ALA A 54 4.64 -12.74 13.19
N ALA A 55 5.27 -11.87 12.40
CA ALA A 55 6.65 -12.06 11.97
C ALA A 55 7.63 -11.63 13.08
N ASP A 56 8.21 -12.63 13.77
CA ASP A 56 9.16 -12.41 14.86
C ASP A 56 10.62 -12.21 14.39
N LYS A 57 10.92 -12.55 13.12
CA LYS A 57 12.25 -12.37 12.50
C LYS A 57 12.36 -11.02 11.79
N ASP A 58 13.59 -10.51 11.62
CA ASP A 58 13.82 -9.37 10.72
C ASP A 58 13.55 -9.82 9.27
N LEU A 59 12.62 -9.16 8.59
CA LEU A 59 12.19 -9.51 7.24
C LEU A 59 13.28 -9.30 6.19
N TYR A 60 14.30 -8.47 6.46
CA TYR A 60 15.39 -8.22 5.51
C TYR A 60 16.37 -9.40 5.39
N ASP A 61 16.47 -10.23 6.42
CA ASP A 61 17.43 -11.33 6.51
C ASP A 61 16.79 -12.70 6.27
N LEU A 62 15.55 -12.72 5.77
CA LEU A 62 14.85 -13.97 5.49
C LEU A 62 15.47 -14.68 4.27
N PRO A 63 15.59 -16.02 4.29
CA PRO A 63 15.89 -16.79 3.09
C PRO A 63 14.88 -16.45 1.97
N PRO A 64 15.30 -16.39 0.70
CA PRO A 64 14.41 -16.03 -0.41
C PRO A 64 13.13 -16.86 -0.49
N GLU A 65 13.21 -18.14 -0.14
CA GLU A 65 12.05 -19.05 -0.09
C GLU A 65 11.04 -18.66 1.01
N GLU A 66 11.51 -18.25 2.18
CA GLU A 66 10.64 -17.75 3.26
C GLU A 66 10.06 -16.38 2.91
N ALA A 67 10.85 -15.50 2.28
CA ALA A 67 10.43 -14.17 1.88
C ALA A 67 9.34 -14.19 0.79
N ALA A 68 9.42 -15.14 -0.16
CA ALA A 68 8.45 -15.28 -1.25
C ALA A 68 7.03 -15.64 -0.76
N ALA A 69 6.89 -16.22 0.43
CA ALA A 69 5.60 -16.54 1.03
C ALA A 69 4.95 -15.34 1.73
N ILE A 70 5.66 -14.23 1.89
CA ILE A 70 5.18 -13.06 2.63
C ILE A 70 4.54 -12.08 1.67
N PRO A 71 3.27 -11.68 1.88
CA PRO A 71 2.64 -10.64 1.08
C PRO A 71 3.41 -9.32 1.18
N THR A 72 3.66 -8.70 0.03
CA THR A 72 4.35 -7.40 -0.06
C THR A 72 3.40 -6.31 -0.55
N VAL A 73 3.80 -5.05 -0.34
CA VAL A 73 3.11 -3.90 -0.96
C VAL A 73 3.30 -3.91 -2.48
N ALA A 74 2.50 -3.10 -3.18
CA ALA A 74 2.66 -2.87 -4.61
C ALA A 74 4.09 -2.36 -4.92
N SER A 75 4.67 -2.90 -5.99
CA SER A 75 6.03 -2.61 -6.46
C SER A 75 6.10 -1.41 -7.39
N SER A 76 4.97 -1.04 -8.00
CA SER A 76 4.82 0.12 -8.87
C SER A 76 3.52 0.85 -8.56
N PHE A 77 3.43 2.12 -8.96
CA PHE A 77 2.20 2.88 -8.80
C PHE A 77 1.08 2.33 -9.69
N GLU A 78 1.42 1.84 -10.87
CA GLU A 78 0.48 1.16 -11.78
C GLU A 78 -0.16 -0.07 -11.13
N GLN A 79 0.65 -0.93 -10.47
CA GLN A 79 0.14 -2.08 -9.74
C GLN A 79 -0.79 -1.66 -8.57
N ALA A 80 -0.49 -0.54 -7.91
CA ALA A 80 -1.35 -0.03 -6.85
C ALA A 80 -2.70 0.49 -7.37
N LEU A 81 -2.73 1.13 -8.55
CA LEU A 81 -3.96 1.59 -9.19
C LEU A 81 -4.79 0.41 -9.72
N GLU A 82 -4.16 -0.61 -10.29
CA GLU A 82 -4.84 -1.85 -10.71
C GLU A 82 -5.45 -2.59 -9.51
N ALA A 83 -4.72 -2.65 -8.39
CA ALA A 83 -5.25 -3.24 -7.15
C ALA A 83 -6.44 -2.43 -6.62
N LEU A 84 -6.36 -1.09 -6.65
CA LEU A 84 -7.48 -0.22 -6.29
C LEU A 84 -8.70 -0.49 -7.18
N ASP A 85 -8.51 -0.61 -8.49
CA ASP A 85 -9.60 -0.87 -9.43
C ASP A 85 -10.30 -2.20 -9.12
N ASN A 86 -9.52 -3.26 -8.95
CA ASN A 86 -10.03 -4.62 -8.74
C ASN A 86 -10.61 -4.87 -7.34
N ASP A 87 -10.18 -4.13 -6.31
CA ASP A 87 -10.57 -4.33 -4.91
C ASP A 87 -11.20 -3.08 -4.26
N ARG A 88 -11.97 -2.30 -5.02
CA ARG A 88 -12.60 -1.05 -4.52
C ARG A 88 -13.81 -1.24 -3.61
N ALA A 89 -14.36 -2.45 -3.49
CA ALA A 89 -15.66 -2.67 -2.82
C ALA A 89 -15.65 -2.26 -1.33
N PHE A 90 -14.53 -2.42 -0.63
CA PHE A 90 -14.42 -2.01 0.76
C PHE A 90 -14.45 -0.48 0.93
N LEU A 91 -14.09 0.29 -0.11
CA LEU A 91 -14.11 1.76 -0.11
C LEU A 91 -15.50 2.32 -0.39
N THR A 92 -16.29 1.63 -1.21
CA THR A 92 -17.65 2.06 -1.59
C THR A 92 -18.71 1.68 -0.54
N ALA A 93 -18.34 0.82 0.42
CA ALA A 93 -19.20 0.44 1.53
C ALA A 93 -19.76 1.67 2.27
N GLY A 94 -21.10 1.71 2.42
CA GLY A 94 -21.79 2.81 3.10
C GLY A 94 -21.78 4.15 2.34
N GLY A 95 -21.37 4.17 1.07
CA GLY A 95 -21.29 5.40 0.26
C GLY A 95 -20.20 6.36 0.73
N VAL A 96 -19.12 5.83 1.30
CA VAL A 96 -17.97 6.63 1.75
C VAL A 96 -17.17 7.16 0.56
N MET A 97 -17.01 6.32 -0.47
CA MET A 97 -16.51 6.71 -1.78
C MET A 97 -17.49 6.22 -2.86
N ASP A 98 -17.54 6.94 -3.97
CA ASP A 98 -18.29 6.54 -5.16
C ASP A 98 -17.31 6.08 -6.25
N ASP A 99 -17.78 5.20 -7.13
CA ASP A 99 -16.96 4.70 -8.25
C ASP A 99 -16.43 5.84 -9.12
N ASP A 100 -17.23 6.88 -9.38
CA ASP A 100 -16.81 8.07 -10.13
C ASP A 100 -15.57 8.75 -9.52
N VAL A 101 -15.48 8.79 -8.18
CA VAL A 101 -14.32 9.39 -7.47
C VAL A 101 -13.09 8.51 -7.62
N ILE A 102 -13.26 7.19 -7.52
CA ILE A 102 -12.18 6.22 -7.65
C ILE A 102 -11.66 6.21 -9.09
N ASP A 103 -12.54 6.17 -10.08
CA ASP A 103 -12.20 6.19 -11.51
C ASP A 103 -11.50 7.50 -11.91
N ALA A 104 -12.01 8.64 -11.44
CA ALA A 104 -11.35 9.93 -11.67
C ALA A 104 -9.95 9.99 -11.04
N TYR A 105 -9.77 9.41 -9.85
CA TYR A 105 -8.46 9.31 -9.21
C TYR A 105 -7.51 8.43 -10.02
N ILE A 106 -7.96 7.25 -10.45
CA ILE A 106 -7.17 6.33 -11.27
C ILE A 106 -6.76 7.00 -12.59
N ALA A 107 -7.68 7.66 -13.28
CA ALA A 107 -7.40 8.35 -14.54
C ALA A 107 -6.33 9.44 -14.35
N LEU A 108 -6.51 10.32 -13.35
CA LEU A 108 -5.55 11.38 -13.05
C LEU A 108 -4.14 10.83 -12.77
N LYS A 109 -4.05 9.73 -12.03
CA LYS A 109 -2.77 9.11 -11.65
C LYS A 109 -2.15 8.30 -12.78
N SER A 110 -2.98 7.75 -13.67
CA SER A 110 -2.51 7.07 -14.88
C SER A 110 -1.80 8.05 -15.83
N GLU A 111 -2.27 9.30 -15.95
CA GLU A 111 -1.57 10.33 -16.73
C GLU A 111 -0.17 10.65 -16.18
N GLU A 112 -0.01 10.67 -14.84
CA GLU A 112 1.30 10.88 -14.20
C GLU A 112 2.26 9.71 -14.51
N ILE A 113 1.75 8.47 -14.47
CA ILE A 113 2.50 7.26 -14.81
C ILE A 113 2.91 7.27 -16.29
N GLU A 114 1.97 7.56 -17.19
CA GLU A 114 2.22 7.58 -18.64
C GLU A 114 3.33 8.58 -18.98
N ARG A 115 3.28 9.78 -18.39
CA ARG A 115 4.32 10.79 -18.56
C ARG A 115 5.70 10.27 -18.13
N LEU A 116 5.79 9.59 -16.99
CA LEU A 116 7.05 9.04 -16.51
C LEU A 116 7.56 7.94 -17.45
N ASN A 117 6.69 7.00 -17.83
CA ASN A 117 7.04 5.85 -18.67
C ASN A 117 7.45 6.26 -20.09
N MET A 118 6.89 7.34 -20.64
CA MET A 118 7.25 7.85 -21.97
C MET A 118 8.49 8.77 -21.97
N THR A 119 9.05 9.07 -20.81
CA THR A 119 10.22 9.97 -20.70
C THR A 119 11.49 9.15 -20.51
N THR A 120 12.46 9.30 -21.41
CA THR A 120 13.77 8.65 -21.27
C THR A 120 14.45 9.08 -19.96
N HIS A 121 14.77 8.11 -19.12
CA HIS A 121 15.46 8.36 -17.86
C HIS A 121 16.97 8.56 -18.08
N PRO A 122 17.66 9.48 -17.38
CA PRO A 122 19.11 9.66 -17.53
C PRO A 122 19.95 8.39 -17.33
N VAL A 123 19.48 7.45 -16.50
CA VAL A 123 20.12 6.13 -16.31
C VAL A 123 20.07 5.29 -17.58
N GLU A 124 19.06 5.44 -18.43
CA GLU A 124 19.03 4.73 -19.73
C GLU A 124 20.16 5.18 -20.64
N PHE A 125 20.54 6.47 -20.60
CA PHE A 125 21.73 6.95 -21.32
C PHE A 125 23.00 6.32 -20.73
N ASP A 126 23.15 6.28 -19.41
CA ASP A 126 24.30 5.61 -18.77
C ASP A 126 24.42 4.14 -19.18
N MET A 127 23.28 3.42 -19.23
CA MET A 127 23.24 2.00 -19.56
C MET A 127 23.41 1.71 -21.06
N TYR A 128 22.83 2.54 -21.93
CA TYR A 128 22.60 2.17 -23.33
C TYR A 128 23.18 3.13 -24.37
N TYR A 129 23.79 4.27 -23.99
CA TYR A 129 24.24 5.28 -24.94
C TYR A 129 25.34 4.81 -25.92
N SER A 130 26.20 3.89 -25.49
CA SER A 130 27.34 3.38 -26.28
C SER A 130 27.26 1.89 -26.58
N VAL A 131 26.03 1.34 -26.55
CA VAL A 131 25.77 -0.01 -27.06
C VAL A 131 26.00 -0.06 -28.56
#